data_AF-A0A1V5P068-F1
#
_entry.id   AF-A0A1V5P068-F1
#
_cell.length_a   1.000
_cell.length_b   1.000
_cell.length_c   1.000
_cell.angle_alpha   90.00
_cell.angle_beta   90.00
_cell.angle_gamma   90.00
#
_symmetry.space_group_name_H-M   'P 1'
#
loop_
_entity.id
_entity.type
_entity.pdbx_description
1 polymer ?
#
loop_
_entity_poly.entity_id
_entity_poly.type
_entity_poly.pdbx_seq_one_letter_code
_entity_poly.pdbx_strand_id
1 'polypeptide(L)'
;MNVSKIATCLLMVLLLETVGMAWGPLSHVQIALDATKQANGSISAECMGAFLAGCTEPDIGAGQGSAGLDNGVSENYQLYHDPVFVDAMIAVAKRKGGKEGSLLLARAKGFQAHILADSVAHTGSGYPNTKQLYNTIAISEDYMPSHIGNEMCLDLLAYNSLGGSVSGKSFDFIDAATLSEVRAEYAKEKGITLTSNTSDLEKQILTHKLTVESEIAVGKELKKNNPERLAEIDTFYSDRAKGVNGNGGLEQATAKVASVDFGELSKKYSSDTGLKEKVVGGFHDLIGDLTKNGASTAVETAEGLVIMLNKQKKVSETVQSALNEKVESRNNRLIGNLVLNLLRQDDASFAEIVLNTEKAVQGSMWNDEDRLKALKIEEELLAKREEEAKKKWESRPWWNLWLLITNADQNTYLTLKARHDVVLEEIAQLEGTSHAGSPGVSSSAESLTGSAAREASDANSTLNSVLNQ
;
A
#
# COMPACT_ATOMS: atom_id res chain seq x y z
N MET A 1 19.85 -10.66 -46.06
CA MET A 1 19.09 -10.89 -44.80
C MET A 1 19.44 -9.77 -43.84
N ASN A 2 18.43 -9.07 -43.31
CA ASN A 2 18.60 -7.75 -42.71
C ASN A 2 18.95 -7.87 -41.21
N VAL A 3 20.25 -7.78 -40.90
CA VAL A 3 20.83 -7.87 -39.54
C VAL A 3 20.18 -6.85 -38.58
N SER A 4 19.70 -5.72 -39.11
CA SER A 4 18.94 -4.70 -38.38
C SER A 4 17.64 -5.21 -37.76
N LYS A 5 16.89 -6.12 -38.39
CA LYS A 5 15.61 -6.62 -37.84
C LYS A 5 15.81 -7.64 -36.71
N ILE A 6 16.92 -8.37 -36.73
CA ILE A 6 17.30 -9.31 -35.66
C ILE A 6 17.86 -8.53 -34.47
N ALA A 7 18.62 -7.46 -34.69
CA ALA A 7 19.11 -6.57 -33.63
C ALA A 7 17.99 -5.81 -32.91
N THR A 8 16.94 -5.36 -33.61
CA THR A 8 15.78 -4.71 -32.97
C THR A 8 14.91 -5.70 -32.18
N CYS A 9 14.81 -6.97 -32.60
CA CYS A 9 14.13 -8.00 -31.83
C CYS A 9 14.95 -8.46 -30.61
N LEU A 10 16.28 -8.49 -30.70
CA LEU A 10 17.14 -8.76 -29.53
C LEU A 10 17.18 -7.59 -28.55
N LEU A 11 17.14 -6.33 -29.02
CA LEU A 11 17.06 -5.16 -28.12
C LEU A 11 15.70 -5.01 -27.42
N MET A 12 14.59 -5.41 -28.06
CA MET A 12 13.27 -5.45 -27.39
C MET A 12 13.15 -6.57 -26.35
N VAL A 13 13.98 -7.61 -26.43
CA VAL A 13 14.04 -8.70 -25.44
C VAL A 13 15.04 -8.38 -24.30
N LEU A 14 15.88 -7.36 -24.46
CA LEU A 14 16.93 -6.95 -23.49
C LEU A 14 16.66 -5.60 -22.79
N LEU A 15 15.45 -5.02 -22.90
CA LEU A 15 15.14 -3.68 -22.36
C LEU A 15 13.85 -3.57 -21.55
N LEU A 16 13.41 -4.63 -20.88
CA LEU A 16 12.38 -4.52 -19.83
C LEU A 16 12.74 -5.41 -18.64
N GLU A 17 13.81 -5.05 -17.94
CA GLU A 17 13.89 -5.36 -16.51
C GLU A 17 12.80 -4.53 -15.80
N THR A 18 11.53 -4.89 -15.97
CA THR A 18 10.45 -4.28 -15.16
C THR A 18 10.78 -4.54 -13.71
N VAL A 19 10.63 -3.61 -12.78
CA VAL A 19 10.81 -3.93 -11.36
C VAL A 19 9.77 -5.00 -10.98
N GLY A 20 10.26 -6.10 -10.40
CA GLY A 20 9.43 -7.21 -9.95
C GLY A 20 9.12 -6.95 -8.50
N MET A 21 7.85 -6.83 -8.16
CA MET A 21 7.44 -6.40 -6.84
C MET A 21 6.43 -7.38 -6.20
N ALA A 22 6.26 -7.32 -4.88
CA ALA A 22 5.81 -8.41 -4.03
C ALA A 22 4.30 -8.37 -3.73
N TRP A 23 3.85 -9.26 -2.85
CA TRP A 23 2.60 -9.08 -2.11
C TRP A 23 2.90 -8.37 -0.78
N GLY A 24 1.89 -7.69 -0.21
CA GLY A 24 2.01 -7.22 1.17
C GLY A 24 2.03 -8.38 2.19
N PRO A 25 2.48 -8.14 3.43
CA PRO A 25 2.63 -9.18 4.45
C PRO A 25 1.31 -9.93 4.77
N LEU A 26 0.16 -9.24 4.80
CA LEU A 26 -1.12 -9.88 5.08
C LEU A 26 -1.64 -10.68 3.88
N SER A 27 -1.37 -10.22 2.67
CA SER A 27 -1.63 -10.99 1.44
C SER A 27 -0.82 -12.29 1.42
N HIS A 28 0.46 -12.24 1.80
CA HIS A 28 1.27 -13.47 1.96
C HIS A 28 0.69 -14.44 2.99
N VAL A 29 0.27 -13.92 4.14
CA VAL A 29 -0.39 -14.73 5.18
C VAL A 29 -1.67 -15.38 4.63
N GLN A 30 -2.49 -14.63 3.89
CA GLN A 30 -3.70 -15.18 3.26
C GLN A 30 -3.36 -16.30 2.28
N ILE A 31 -2.44 -16.04 1.35
CA ILE A 31 -2.01 -17.02 0.34
C ILE A 31 -1.51 -18.30 1.02
N ALA A 32 -0.66 -18.18 2.04
CA ALA A 32 -0.09 -19.32 2.75
C ALA A 32 -1.14 -20.14 3.51
N LEU A 33 -2.10 -19.48 4.15
CA LEU A 33 -3.20 -20.14 4.85
C LEU A 33 -4.15 -20.84 3.89
N ASP A 34 -4.51 -20.20 2.78
CA ASP A 34 -5.39 -20.79 1.77
C ASP A 34 -4.70 -21.95 1.06
N ALA A 35 -3.40 -21.85 0.80
CA ALA A 35 -2.61 -22.96 0.24
C ALA A 35 -2.52 -24.13 1.22
N THR A 36 -2.34 -23.86 2.52
CA THR A 36 -2.34 -24.89 3.56
C THR A 36 -3.69 -25.62 3.61
N LYS A 37 -4.81 -24.88 3.52
CA LYS A 37 -6.16 -25.48 3.43
C LYS A 37 -6.31 -26.32 2.17
N GLN A 38 -5.89 -25.80 1.01
CA GLN A 38 -5.98 -26.50 -0.28
C GLN A 38 -5.18 -27.81 -0.30
N ALA A 39 -4.01 -27.83 0.33
CA ALA A 39 -3.17 -29.02 0.46
C ALA A 39 -3.66 -30.01 1.55
N ASN A 40 -4.80 -29.76 2.21
CA ASN A 40 -5.27 -30.49 3.40
C ASN A 40 -4.22 -30.56 4.52
N GLY A 41 -3.34 -29.56 4.60
CA GLY A 41 -2.32 -29.44 5.63
C GLY A 41 -2.88 -28.83 6.91
N SER A 42 -2.17 -29.02 8.03
CA SER A 42 -2.48 -28.36 9.29
C SER A 42 -1.21 -27.78 9.92
N ILE A 43 -1.30 -26.58 10.48
CA ILE A 43 -0.31 -26.01 11.39
C ILE A 43 -0.88 -26.12 12.80
N SER A 44 -0.09 -26.65 13.74
CA SER A 44 -0.52 -26.76 15.13
C SER A 44 -0.81 -25.37 15.71
N ALA A 45 -1.75 -25.29 16.67
CA ALA A 45 -2.12 -24.01 17.27
C ALA A 45 -0.92 -23.29 17.91
N GLU A 46 -0.01 -24.05 18.53
CA GLU A 46 1.21 -23.55 19.16
C GLU A 46 2.23 -23.00 18.16
N CYS A 47 2.25 -23.54 16.93
CA CYS A 47 3.17 -23.12 15.87
C CYS A 47 2.59 -22.05 14.94
N MET A 48 1.30 -21.73 15.08
CA MET A 48 0.63 -20.80 14.18
C MET A 48 1.26 -19.41 14.21
N GLY A 49 1.61 -18.88 15.40
CA GLY A 49 2.25 -17.56 15.49
C GLY A 49 3.56 -17.47 14.71
N ALA A 50 4.39 -18.51 14.79
CA ALA A 50 5.68 -18.58 14.08
C ALA A 50 5.49 -18.81 12.58
N PHE A 51 4.48 -19.60 12.18
CA PHE A 51 4.12 -19.77 10.77
C PHE A 51 3.65 -18.45 10.14
N LEU A 52 2.76 -17.72 10.83
CA LEU A 52 2.26 -16.42 10.35
C LEU A 52 3.38 -15.39 10.23
N ALA A 53 4.27 -15.30 11.22
CA ALA A 53 5.46 -14.45 11.14
C ALA A 53 6.39 -14.87 10.00
N GLY A 54 6.65 -16.17 9.84
CA GLY A 54 7.46 -16.67 8.74
C GLY A 54 6.92 -16.31 7.36
N CYS A 55 5.59 -16.12 7.20
CA CYS A 55 5.01 -15.67 5.93
C CYS A 55 5.33 -14.21 5.59
N THR A 56 5.89 -13.44 6.51
CA THR A 56 6.20 -12.01 6.33
C THR A 56 7.69 -11.70 6.50
N GLU A 57 8.40 -12.50 7.29
CA GLU A 57 9.80 -12.25 7.66
C GLU A 57 10.84 -12.26 6.53
N PRO A 58 10.62 -12.79 5.31
CA PRO A 58 11.57 -12.57 4.22
C PRO A 58 11.77 -11.08 3.88
N ASP A 59 10.77 -10.23 4.16
CA ASP A 59 10.83 -8.78 4.01
C ASP A 59 11.56 -8.05 5.16
N ILE A 60 12.17 -8.78 6.12
CA ILE A 60 13.04 -8.14 7.11
C ILE A 60 14.17 -7.42 6.38
N GLY A 61 14.26 -6.10 6.57
CA GLY A 61 15.26 -5.26 5.92
C GLY A 61 14.92 -4.89 4.47
N ALA A 62 13.70 -5.15 3.99
CA ALA A 62 13.14 -4.48 2.82
C ALA A 62 13.13 -2.95 3.05
N GLY A 63 13.30 -2.15 2.01
CA GLY A 63 13.21 -0.68 2.15
C GLY A 63 14.36 0.02 2.88
N GLN A 64 15.24 -0.71 3.57
CA GLN A 64 16.47 -0.20 4.15
C GLN A 64 17.59 -0.28 3.11
N GLY A 65 17.39 0.41 1.99
CA GLY A 65 18.49 0.76 1.11
C GLY A 65 19.52 1.54 1.92
N SER A 66 20.73 1.01 2.00
CA SER A 66 21.91 1.78 2.38
C SER A 66 21.85 3.07 1.60
N ALA A 67 21.87 4.23 2.27
CA ALA A 67 22.10 5.49 1.59
C ALA A 67 23.41 5.35 0.79
N GLY A 68 23.31 5.11 -0.53
CA GLY A 68 24.45 4.89 -1.42
C GLY A 68 24.60 3.51 -2.10
N LEU A 69 23.62 2.59 -2.06
CA LEU A 69 23.58 1.48 -3.03
C LEU A 69 22.54 1.80 -4.10
N ASP A 70 23.00 1.93 -5.36
CA ASP A 70 22.23 2.37 -6.54
C ASP A 70 20.98 1.51 -6.86
N ASN A 71 20.76 0.40 -6.14
CA ASN A 71 19.66 -0.55 -6.38
C ASN A 71 18.67 -0.70 -5.20
N GLY A 72 18.83 0.03 -4.09
CA GLY A 72 17.81 0.12 -3.02
C GLY A 72 17.53 -1.15 -2.18
N VAL A 73 18.17 -2.28 -2.48
CA VAL A 73 17.97 -3.55 -1.77
C VAL A 73 19.13 -3.79 -0.78
N SER A 74 18.82 -4.09 0.49
CA SER A 74 19.85 -4.50 1.45
C SER A 74 20.39 -5.89 1.07
N GLU A 75 21.68 -6.16 1.26
CA GLU A 75 22.28 -7.49 1.05
C GLU A 75 21.54 -8.61 1.83
N ASN A 76 20.83 -8.23 2.90
CA ASN A 76 20.02 -9.13 3.71
C ASN A 76 18.73 -9.58 3.00
N TYR A 77 18.08 -8.71 2.22
CA TYR A 77 16.81 -9.02 1.55
C TYR A 77 16.99 -10.15 0.52
N GLN A 78 18.03 -10.08 -0.30
CA GLN A 78 18.35 -11.13 -1.27
C GLN A 78 18.64 -12.47 -0.60
N LEU A 79 19.29 -12.43 0.57
CA LEU A 79 19.61 -13.62 1.34
C LEU A 79 18.36 -14.32 1.89
N TYR A 80 17.36 -13.57 2.36
CA TYR A 80 16.12 -14.14 2.90
C TYR A 80 15.19 -14.74 1.84
N HIS A 81 15.35 -14.33 0.57
CA HIS A 81 14.58 -14.86 -0.55
C HIS A 81 15.28 -16.01 -1.29
N ASP A 82 16.50 -16.38 -0.89
CA ASP A 82 17.19 -17.57 -1.41
C ASP A 82 16.58 -18.84 -0.80
N PRO A 83 16.11 -19.82 -1.60
CA PRO A 83 15.61 -21.09 -1.09
C PRO A 83 16.57 -21.83 -0.14
N VAL A 84 17.89 -21.63 -0.27
CA VAL A 84 18.90 -22.20 0.65
C VAL A 84 18.75 -21.65 2.07
N PHE A 85 18.22 -20.44 2.24
CA PHE A 85 17.96 -19.89 3.57
C PHE A 85 16.90 -20.67 4.34
N VAL A 86 15.89 -21.20 3.63
CA VAL A 86 14.87 -22.09 4.22
C VAL A 86 15.49 -23.41 4.68
N ASP A 87 16.41 -23.97 3.89
CA ASP A 87 17.12 -25.20 4.26
C ASP A 87 18.02 -25.00 5.48
N ALA A 88 18.76 -23.89 5.53
CA ALA A 88 19.53 -23.48 6.69
C ALA A 88 18.64 -23.36 7.94
N MET A 89 17.45 -22.77 7.81
CA MET A 89 16.47 -22.66 8.89
C MET A 89 16.00 -24.04 9.37
N ILE A 90 15.71 -24.96 8.45
CA ILE A 90 15.33 -26.35 8.76
C ILE A 90 16.49 -27.09 9.45
N ALA A 91 17.74 -26.88 9.03
CA ALA A 91 18.91 -27.50 9.64
C ALA A 91 19.13 -27.02 11.08
N VAL A 92 19.01 -25.72 11.35
CA VAL A 92 19.03 -25.15 12.71
C VAL A 92 17.90 -25.72 13.55
N ALA A 93 16.68 -25.79 12.99
CA ALA A 93 15.51 -26.28 13.70
C ALA A 93 15.65 -27.75 14.14
N LYS A 94 16.20 -28.59 13.26
CA LYS A 94 16.52 -30.00 13.57
C LYS A 94 17.56 -30.13 14.69
N ARG A 95 18.54 -29.23 14.78
CA ARG A 95 19.53 -29.22 15.85
C ARG A 95 18.95 -28.78 17.19
N LYS A 96 18.10 -27.75 17.20
CA LYS A 96 17.45 -27.27 18.43
C LYS A 96 16.48 -28.31 19.01
N GLY A 97 15.69 -28.95 18.14
CA GLY A 97 14.68 -29.94 18.57
C GLY A 97 13.61 -29.34 19.49
N GLY A 98 12.74 -30.20 20.04
CA GLY A 98 11.72 -29.79 21.01
C GLY A 98 10.77 -28.68 20.51
N LYS A 99 10.39 -27.78 21.41
CA LYS A 99 9.49 -26.66 21.11
C LYS A 99 10.13 -25.64 20.17
N GLU A 100 11.35 -25.21 20.44
CA GLU A 100 12.08 -24.22 19.64
C GLU A 100 12.29 -24.69 18.20
N GLY A 101 12.69 -25.95 18.01
CA GLY A 101 12.80 -26.55 16.68
C GLY A 101 11.46 -26.62 15.97
N SER A 102 10.36 -26.93 16.67
CA SER A 102 9.02 -26.98 16.07
C SER A 102 8.54 -25.59 15.61
N LEU A 103 8.78 -24.55 16.41
CA LEU A 103 8.47 -23.16 16.04
C LEU A 103 9.28 -22.72 14.81
N LEU A 104 10.58 -23.04 14.78
CA LEU A 104 11.46 -22.68 13.66
C LEU A 104 11.12 -23.45 12.38
N LEU A 105 10.68 -24.71 12.46
CA LEU A 105 10.16 -25.45 11.30
C LEU A 105 8.86 -24.82 10.75
N ALA A 106 7.97 -24.39 11.62
CA ALA A 106 6.75 -23.72 11.20
C ALA A 106 7.04 -22.37 10.54
N ARG A 107 7.99 -21.61 11.09
CA ARG A 107 8.51 -20.39 10.48
C ARG A 107 9.13 -20.62 9.10
N ALA A 108 9.98 -21.65 8.97
CA ALA A 108 10.57 -22.04 7.69
C ALA A 108 9.50 -22.35 6.63
N LYS A 109 8.38 -22.96 7.03
CA LYS A 109 7.24 -23.22 6.13
C LYS A 109 6.55 -21.93 5.69
N GLY A 110 6.44 -20.94 6.58
CA GLY A 110 5.96 -19.60 6.23
C GLY A 110 6.89 -18.91 5.24
N PHE A 111 8.20 -18.94 5.49
CA PHE A 111 9.24 -18.39 4.61
C PHE A 111 9.16 -18.99 3.20
N GLN A 112 9.03 -20.31 3.13
CA GLN A 112 8.82 -21.03 1.87
C GLN A 112 7.56 -20.54 1.13
N ALA A 113 6.45 -20.38 1.84
CA ALA A 113 5.20 -19.93 1.24
C ALA A 113 5.32 -18.51 0.67
N HIS A 114 6.02 -17.62 1.36
CA HIS A 114 6.30 -16.26 0.92
C HIS A 114 7.10 -16.25 -0.39
N ILE A 115 8.27 -16.89 -0.42
CA ILE A 115 9.14 -16.97 -1.61
C ILE A 115 8.39 -17.54 -2.83
N LEU A 116 7.55 -18.55 -2.61
CA LEU A 116 6.75 -19.16 -3.67
C LEU A 116 5.64 -18.24 -4.18
N ALA A 117 4.96 -17.50 -3.29
CA ALA A 117 3.96 -16.52 -3.67
C ALA A 117 4.57 -15.37 -4.50
N ASP A 118 5.78 -14.94 -4.13
CA ASP A 118 6.52 -13.90 -4.83
C ASP A 118 6.98 -14.29 -6.22
N SER A 119 7.29 -15.57 -6.46
CA SER A 119 7.58 -16.04 -7.81
C SER A 119 6.42 -15.81 -8.81
N VAL A 120 5.21 -15.53 -8.30
CA VAL A 120 4.04 -15.13 -9.11
C VAL A 120 3.89 -13.60 -9.18
N ALA A 121 4.02 -12.89 -8.06
CA ALA A 121 3.88 -11.43 -8.01
C ALA A 121 5.03 -10.65 -8.64
N HIS A 122 6.28 -11.12 -8.52
CA HIS A 122 7.44 -10.41 -9.06
C HIS A 122 7.59 -10.52 -10.58
N THR A 123 6.68 -11.22 -11.25
CA THR A 123 6.62 -11.21 -12.71
C THR A 123 6.19 -9.84 -13.23
N GLY A 124 6.58 -9.47 -14.46
CA GLY A 124 6.07 -8.24 -15.10
C GLY A 124 4.54 -8.24 -15.28
N SER A 125 3.91 -9.41 -15.17
CA SER A 125 2.45 -9.61 -15.17
C SER A 125 1.84 -9.77 -13.77
N GLY A 126 2.62 -9.58 -12.70
CA GLY A 126 2.12 -9.68 -11.32
C GLY A 126 0.96 -8.73 -11.08
N TYR A 127 -0.02 -9.17 -10.29
CA TYR A 127 -1.24 -8.38 -10.10
C TYR A 127 -0.98 -7.00 -9.46
N PRO A 128 -0.18 -6.88 -8.37
CA PRO A 128 0.18 -5.57 -7.82
C PRO A 128 0.88 -4.66 -8.84
N ASN A 129 1.57 -5.23 -9.83
CA ASN A 129 2.34 -4.48 -10.84
C ASN A 129 1.46 -3.99 -11.99
N THR A 130 0.38 -4.71 -12.29
CA THR A 130 -0.45 -4.50 -13.48
C THR A 130 -1.76 -3.77 -13.18
N LYS A 131 -2.22 -3.77 -11.93
CA LYS A 131 -3.42 -3.03 -11.54
C LYS A 131 -3.12 -1.53 -11.47
N GLN A 132 -3.76 -0.75 -12.32
CA GLN A 132 -3.66 0.71 -12.26
C GLN A 132 -4.53 1.23 -11.12
N LEU A 133 -3.91 1.81 -10.08
CA LEU A 133 -4.62 2.46 -8.97
C LEU A 133 -4.69 3.97 -9.18
N TYR A 134 -3.54 4.61 -9.37
CA TYR A 134 -3.41 6.05 -9.54
C TYR A 134 -3.59 6.44 -11.01
N ASN A 135 -4.34 7.49 -11.32
CA ASN A 135 -4.70 7.83 -12.69
C ASN A 135 -3.79 8.89 -13.33
N THR A 136 -3.08 9.65 -12.52
CA THR A 136 -2.37 10.86 -12.93
C THR A 136 -0.90 10.86 -12.55
N ILE A 137 -0.46 9.84 -11.83
CA ILE A 137 0.94 9.66 -11.46
C ILE A 137 1.56 8.68 -12.45
N ALA A 138 2.44 9.20 -13.30
CA ALA A 138 3.16 8.40 -14.29
C ALA A 138 3.99 7.30 -13.61
N ILE A 139 3.94 6.12 -14.20
CA ILE A 139 4.80 4.99 -13.87
C ILE A 139 6.18 5.24 -14.48
N SER A 140 7.24 5.08 -13.70
CA SER A 140 8.60 4.90 -14.23
C SER A 140 9.21 3.61 -13.68
N GLU A 141 10.30 3.16 -14.30
CA GLU A 141 11.00 1.94 -13.87
C GLU A 141 11.42 2.01 -12.39
N ASP A 142 11.75 3.19 -11.86
CA ASP A 142 12.13 3.38 -10.45
C ASP A 142 10.98 3.91 -9.58
N TYR A 143 9.78 4.07 -10.14
CA TYR A 143 8.64 4.69 -9.49
C TYR A 143 7.33 4.01 -9.92
N MET A 144 6.92 3.03 -9.12
CA MET A 144 5.71 2.23 -9.33
C MET A 144 4.66 2.55 -8.25
N PRO A 145 4.05 3.74 -8.28
CA PRO A 145 3.17 4.22 -7.22
C PRO A 145 1.95 3.30 -7.04
N SER A 146 1.34 2.83 -8.14
CA SER A 146 0.17 1.95 -8.09
C SER A 146 0.46 0.66 -7.34
N HIS A 147 1.66 0.10 -7.49
CA HIS A 147 2.04 -1.14 -6.82
C HIS A 147 1.95 -1.02 -5.29
N ILE A 148 2.58 -0.01 -4.71
CA ILE A 148 2.60 0.18 -3.24
C ILE A 148 1.17 0.39 -2.71
N GLY A 149 0.35 1.16 -3.43
CA GLY A 149 -1.05 1.35 -3.06
C GLY A 149 -1.88 0.06 -3.21
N ASN A 150 -1.60 -0.75 -4.23
CA ASN A 150 -2.24 -2.05 -4.46
C ASN A 150 -1.90 -3.02 -3.33
N GLU A 151 -0.62 -3.15 -2.95
CA GLU A 151 -0.20 -4.00 -1.82
C GLU A 151 -0.97 -3.65 -0.55
N MET A 152 -0.99 -2.37 -0.17
CA MET A 152 -1.71 -1.93 1.03
C MET A 152 -3.22 -2.23 0.93
N CYS A 153 -3.85 -1.95 -0.21
CA CYS A 153 -5.28 -2.23 -0.37
C CYS A 153 -5.58 -3.74 -0.32
N LEU A 154 -4.73 -4.56 -0.93
CA LEU A 154 -4.85 -6.02 -0.89
C LEU A 154 -4.66 -6.56 0.52
N ASP A 155 -3.75 -5.99 1.29
CA ASP A 155 -3.53 -6.36 2.69
C ASP A 155 -4.71 -5.99 3.59
N LEU A 156 -5.38 -4.87 3.32
CA LEU A 156 -6.64 -4.53 3.99
C LEU A 156 -7.76 -5.53 3.65
N LEU A 157 -7.83 -6.01 2.40
CA LEU A 157 -8.76 -7.07 2.00
C LEU A 157 -8.39 -8.43 2.59
N ALA A 158 -7.09 -8.76 2.65
CA ALA A 158 -6.57 -9.95 3.28
C ALA A 158 -6.92 -9.96 4.77
N TYR A 159 -6.67 -8.86 5.48
CA TYR A 159 -7.11 -8.66 6.87
C TYR A 159 -8.61 -8.93 7.04
N ASN A 160 -9.44 -8.37 6.15
CA ASN A 160 -10.89 -8.54 6.23
C ASN A 160 -11.32 -9.99 6.00
N SER A 161 -10.76 -10.65 4.98
CA SER A 161 -11.08 -12.03 4.57
C SER A 161 -10.58 -13.08 5.56
N LEU A 162 -9.45 -12.83 6.21
CA LEU A 162 -8.90 -13.70 7.25
C LEU A 162 -9.81 -13.78 8.49
N GLY A 163 -10.86 -12.94 8.57
CA GLY A 163 -12.09 -13.29 9.29
C GLY A 163 -11.92 -13.56 10.79
N GLY A 164 -11.02 -12.82 11.44
CA GLY A 164 -10.70 -13.04 12.86
C GLY A 164 -9.68 -14.16 13.13
N SER A 165 -9.26 -14.92 12.11
CA SER A 165 -8.23 -15.98 12.22
C SER A 165 -6.83 -15.42 12.52
N VAL A 166 -6.58 -14.16 12.19
CA VAL A 166 -5.41 -13.37 12.64
C VAL A 166 -5.77 -12.40 13.76
N SER A 167 -7.05 -12.05 13.94
CA SER A 167 -7.45 -11.14 15.02
C SER A 167 -7.31 -11.86 16.36
N GLY A 168 -6.30 -11.47 17.15
CA GLY A 168 -6.01 -12.08 18.44
C GLY A 168 -4.95 -13.19 18.40
N LYS A 169 -4.39 -13.52 17.22
CA LYS A 169 -3.17 -14.34 17.16
C LYS A 169 -1.95 -13.42 17.17
N SER A 170 -1.05 -13.64 18.12
CA SER A 170 0.24 -12.94 18.13
C SER A 170 1.12 -13.55 17.05
N PHE A 171 1.65 -12.70 16.17
CA PHE A 171 2.80 -13.05 15.35
C PHE A 171 3.97 -13.30 16.31
N ASP A 172 4.61 -14.46 16.16
CA ASP A 172 5.79 -14.83 16.95
C ASP A 172 7.01 -14.58 16.05
N PHE A 173 7.51 -13.35 16.06
CA PHE A 173 8.63 -12.94 15.21
C PHE A 173 9.94 -13.58 15.69
N ILE A 174 10.81 -13.94 14.74
CA ILE A 174 12.15 -14.46 15.01
C ILE A 174 12.96 -13.45 15.83
N ASP A 175 13.69 -13.95 16.82
CA ASP A 175 14.64 -13.13 17.58
C ASP A 175 15.99 -13.03 16.84
N ALA A 176 16.78 -12.01 17.17
CA ALA A 176 18.05 -11.74 16.49
C ALA A 176 19.10 -12.85 16.70
N ALA A 177 19.07 -13.57 17.82
CA ALA A 177 20.00 -14.67 18.08
C ALA A 177 19.67 -15.87 17.17
N THR A 178 18.41 -16.27 17.11
CA THR A 178 17.94 -17.33 16.21
C THR A 178 18.16 -16.95 14.75
N LEU A 179 17.87 -15.70 14.35
CA LEU A 179 18.15 -15.24 12.98
C LEU A 179 19.65 -15.27 12.65
N SER A 180 20.50 -14.88 13.59
CA SER A 180 21.96 -14.96 13.44
C SER A 180 22.45 -16.41 13.29
N GLU A 181 21.89 -17.37 14.03
CA GLU A 181 22.19 -18.80 13.86
C GLU A 181 21.82 -19.32 12.47
N VAL A 182 20.64 -18.93 11.94
CA VAL A 182 20.20 -19.32 10.59
C VAL A 182 21.11 -18.70 9.52
N ARG A 183 21.44 -17.41 9.66
CA ARG A 183 22.39 -16.72 8.79
C ARG A 183 23.77 -17.39 8.78
N ALA A 184 24.25 -17.86 9.94
CA ALA A 184 25.51 -18.59 10.02
C ALA A 184 25.46 -19.96 9.32
N GLU A 185 24.34 -20.69 9.44
CA GLU A 185 24.17 -21.96 8.72
C GLU A 185 24.08 -21.71 7.21
N TYR A 186 23.32 -20.71 6.76
CA TYR A 186 23.26 -20.31 5.35
C TYR A 186 24.64 -19.95 4.78
N ALA A 187 25.42 -19.16 5.51
CA ALA A 187 26.77 -18.77 5.09
C ALA A 187 27.69 -19.99 4.91
N LYS A 188 27.59 -20.96 5.83
CA LYS A 188 28.29 -22.23 5.77
C LYS A 188 27.84 -23.08 4.56
N GLU A 189 26.54 -23.15 4.28
CA GLU A 189 26.00 -23.89 3.14
C GLU A 189 26.41 -23.28 1.79
N LYS A 190 26.46 -21.94 1.69
CA LYS A 190 26.86 -21.21 0.48
C LYS A 190 28.37 -21.04 0.33
N GLY A 191 29.15 -21.35 1.37
CA GLY A 191 30.61 -21.13 1.38
C GLY A 191 31.00 -19.66 1.33
N ILE A 192 30.16 -18.77 1.88
CA ILE A 192 30.38 -17.32 1.90
C ILE A 192 30.69 -16.82 3.31
N THR A 193 31.27 -15.63 3.41
CA THR A 193 31.37 -14.90 4.68
C THR A 193 30.18 -13.97 4.81
N LEU A 194 29.44 -14.10 5.91
CA LEU A 194 28.33 -13.23 6.24
C LEU A 194 28.51 -12.70 7.66
N THR A 195 28.54 -11.38 7.82
CA THR A 195 28.56 -10.76 9.14
C THR A 195 27.13 -10.53 9.63
N SER A 196 26.86 -10.92 10.88
CA SER A 196 25.58 -10.68 11.55
C SER A 196 25.82 -9.72 12.72
N ASN A 197 25.44 -8.45 12.55
CA ASN A 197 25.41 -7.49 13.65
C ASN A 197 24.08 -7.62 14.38
N THR A 198 24.11 -8.09 15.64
CA THR A 198 22.91 -8.29 16.45
C THR A 198 22.07 -7.02 16.58
N SER A 199 22.68 -5.86 16.80
CA SER A 199 21.94 -4.60 16.95
C SER A 199 21.23 -4.18 15.66
N ASP A 200 21.83 -4.45 14.50
CA ASP A 200 21.23 -4.14 13.21
C ASP A 200 20.07 -5.10 12.92
N LEU A 201 20.24 -6.39 13.23
CA LEU A 201 19.17 -7.39 13.09
C LEU A 201 17.99 -7.08 14.01
N GLU A 202 18.23 -6.72 15.27
CA GLU A 202 17.17 -6.31 16.22
C GLU A 202 16.38 -5.12 15.67
N LYS A 203 17.06 -4.12 15.10
CA LYS A 203 16.41 -2.97 14.48
C LYS A 203 15.56 -3.39 13.27
N GLN A 204 16.08 -4.23 12.38
CA GLN A 204 15.36 -4.68 11.19
C GLN A 204 14.13 -5.51 11.55
N ILE A 205 14.25 -6.44 12.52
CA ILE A 205 13.13 -7.23 13.03
C ILE A 205 12.07 -6.31 13.65
N LEU A 206 12.49 -5.32 14.45
CA LEU A 206 11.55 -4.37 15.08
C LEU A 206 10.83 -3.52 14.04
N THR A 207 11.52 -2.97 13.04
CA THR A 207 10.90 -2.20 11.96
C THR A 207 9.88 -3.07 11.21
N HIS A 208 10.24 -4.29 10.83
CA HIS A 208 9.33 -5.22 10.16
C HIS A 208 8.09 -5.54 10.99
N LYS A 209 8.29 -5.85 12.27
CA LYS A 209 7.19 -6.08 13.22
C LYS A 209 6.23 -4.89 13.26
N LEU A 210 6.77 -3.67 13.36
CA LEU A 210 5.96 -2.45 13.39
C LEU A 210 5.16 -2.27 12.10
N THR A 211 5.73 -2.59 10.93
CA THR A 211 5.03 -2.56 9.64
C THR A 211 3.81 -3.48 9.66
N VAL A 212 4.00 -4.76 10.00
CA VAL A 212 2.90 -5.76 10.05
C VAL A 212 1.83 -5.36 11.07
N GLU A 213 2.22 -4.93 12.27
CA GLU A 213 1.28 -4.51 13.32
C GLU A 213 0.49 -3.26 12.90
N SER A 214 1.12 -2.34 12.16
CA SER A 214 0.49 -1.12 11.67
C SER A 214 -0.56 -1.40 10.60
N GLU A 215 -0.28 -2.28 9.63
CA GLU A 215 -1.26 -2.67 8.62
C GLU A 215 -2.46 -3.39 9.23
N ILE A 216 -2.22 -4.27 10.21
CA ILE A 216 -3.29 -4.91 11.00
C ILE A 216 -4.13 -3.85 11.71
N ALA A 217 -3.52 -2.82 12.28
CA ALA A 217 -4.24 -1.74 12.96
C ALA A 217 -5.09 -0.91 11.98
N VAL A 218 -4.56 -0.57 10.81
CA VAL A 218 -5.31 0.13 9.75
C VAL A 218 -6.49 -0.72 9.28
N GLY A 219 -6.26 -2.01 8.98
CA GLY A 219 -7.32 -2.95 8.59
C GLY A 219 -8.42 -3.07 9.65
N LYS A 220 -8.03 -3.12 10.93
CA LYS A 220 -8.96 -3.17 12.07
C LYS A 220 -9.80 -1.90 12.16
N GLU A 221 -9.19 -0.73 12.06
CA GLU A 221 -9.90 0.55 12.19
C GLU A 221 -10.82 0.79 10.99
N LEU A 222 -10.37 0.45 9.78
CA LEU A 222 -11.19 0.55 8.57
C LEU A 222 -12.40 -0.37 8.64
N LYS A 223 -12.21 -1.64 9.04
CA LYS A 223 -13.30 -2.60 9.24
C LYS A 223 -14.31 -2.16 10.28
N LYS A 224 -13.85 -1.50 11.35
CA LYS A 224 -14.70 -1.05 12.44
C LYS A 224 -15.51 0.19 12.08
N ASN A 225 -14.90 1.18 11.42
CA ASN A 225 -15.50 2.51 11.29
C ASN A 225 -15.89 2.88 9.86
N ASN A 226 -15.26 2.28 8.85
CA ASN A 226 -15.52 2.55 7.43
C ASN A 226 -15.70 1.24 6.61
N PRO A 227 -16.62 0.33 7.01
CA PRO A 227 -16.79 -0.95 6.31
C PRO A 227 -17.24 -0.80 4.85
N GLU A 228 -17.98 0.27 4.51
CA GLU A 228 -18.38 0.55 3.12
C GLU A 228 -17.16 0.81 2.22
N ARG A 229 -16.13 1.48 2.73
CA ARG A 229 -14.87 1.70 1.98
C ARG A 229 -14.17 0.39 1.68
N LEU A 230 -14.17 -0.56 2.63
CA LEU A 230 -13.65 -1.90 2.37
C LEU A 230 -14.45 -2.62 1.27
N ALA A 231 -15.76 -2.43 1.20
CA ALA A 231 -16.59 -3.01 0.14
C ALA A 231 -16.29 -2.37 -1.23
N GLU A 232 -16.04 -1.06 -1.27
CA GLU A 232 -15.62 -0.37 -2.49
C GLU A 232 -14.23 -0.81 -2.95
N ILE A 233 -13.27 -0.98 -2.02
CA ILE A 233 -11.96 -1.58 -2.31
C ILE A 233 -12.15 -3.00 -2.84
N ASP A 234 -12.98 -3.83 -2.21
CA ASP A 234 -13.25 -5.21 -2.67
C ASP A 234 -13.83 -5.24 -4.09
N THR A 235 -14.70 -4.29 -4.42
CA THR A 235 -15.27 -4.12 -5.75
C THR A 235 -14.20 -3.72 -6.77
N PHE A 236 -13.35 -2.75 -6.43
CA PHE A 236 -12.24 -2.30 -7.29
C PHE A 236 -11.24 -3.42 -7.58
N TYR A 237 -10.91 -4.23 -6.56
CA TYR A 237 -10.00 -5.37 -6.65
C TYR A 237 -10.76 -6.71 -6.84
N SER A 238 -11.93 -6.71 -7.47
CA SER A 238 -12.72 -7.93 -7.70
C SER A 238 -12.04 -8.92 -8.66
N ASP A 239 -11.08 -8.44 -9.44
CA ASP A 239 -10.22 -9.21 -10.34
C ASP A 239 -9.01 -9.85 -9.65
N ARG A 240 -8.70 -9.52 -8.38
CA ARG A 240 -7.46 -9.97 -7.68
C ARG A 240 -7.24 -11.47 -7.61
N ALA A 241 -8.32 -12.26 -7.61
CA ALA A 241 -8.22 -13.72 -7.56
C ALA A 241 -7.56 -14.27 -8.84
N LYS A 242 -7.99 -13.79 -10.01
CA LYS A 242 -7.48 -14.22 -11.32
C LYS A 242 -6.30 -13.37 -11.80
N GLY A 243 -6.27 -12.10 -11.41
CA GLY A 243 -5.37 -11.07 -11.92
C GLY A 243 -6.01 -10.26 -13.07
N VAL A 244 -5.45 -9.07 -13.38
CA VAL A 244 -6.01 -8.10 -14.36
C VAL A 244 -6.22 -8.72 -15.75
N ASN A 245 -5.39 -9.69 -16.14
CA ASN A 245 -5.49 -10.42 -17.41
C ASN A 245 -5.52 -11.95 -17.21
N GLY A 246 -6.01 -12.41 -16.05
CA GLY A 246 -5.98 -13.83 -15.70
C GLY A 246 -4.59 -14.37 -15.33
N ASN A 247 -3.61 -13.49 -15.10
CA ASN A 247 -2.25 -13.80 -14.68
C ASN A 247 -1.86 -13.01 -13.42
N GLY A 248 -1.01 -13.61 -12.58
CA GLY A 248 -0.41 -12.95 -11.43
C GLY A 248 -1.32 -12.78 -10.22
N GLY A 249 -2.53 -13.34 -10.24
CA GLY A 249 -3.53 -13.23 -9.16
C GLY A 249 -3.35 -14.23 -8.01
N LEU A 250 -4.15 -14.05 -6.95
CA LEU A 250 -4.07 -14.84 -5.72
C LEU A 250 -4.20 -16.35 -5.96
N GLU A 251 -5.08 -16.79 -6.87
CA GLU A 251 -5.26 -18.23 -7.13
C GLU A 251 -3.98 -18.90 -7.68
N GLN A 252 -3.23 -18.19 -8.54
CA GLN A 252 -1.98 -18.69 -9.08
C GLN A 252 -0.91 -18.78 -7.99
N ALA A 253 -0.81 -17.76 -7.14
CA ALA A 253 0.09 -17.77 -6.00
C ALA A 253 -0.25 -18.89 -5.01
N THR A 254 -1.53 -19.04 -4.63
CA THR A 254 -2.00 -20.10 -3.74
C THR A 254 -1.74 -21.49 -4.32
N ALA A 255 -2.04 -21.72 -5.60
CA ALA A 255 -1.77 -23.00 -6.25
C ALA A 255 -0.26 -23.30 -6.29
N LYS A 256 0.56 -22.28 -6.52
CA LYS A 256 2.02 -22.40 -6.52
C LYS A 256 2.55 -22.83 -5.16
N VAL A 257 2.11 -22.16 -4.09
CA VAL A 257 2.46 -22.53 -2.71
C VAL A 257 1.98 -23.94 -2.36
N ALA A 258 0.75 -24.29 -2.74
CA ALA A 258 0.17 -25.61 -2.46
C ALA A 258 0.85 -26.77 -3.25
N SER A 259 1.57 -26.46 -4.33
CA SER A 259 2.20 -27.47 -5.20
C SER A 259 3.53 -28.03 -4.69
N VAL A 260 4.10 -27.46 -3.63
CA VAL A 260 5.43 -27.82 -3.13
C VAL A 260 5.34 -28.42 -1.74
N ASP A 261 5.92 -29.62 -1.57
CA ASP A 261 6.06 -30.25 -0.27
C ASP A 261 7.13 -29.54 0.58
N PHE A 262 6.88 -29.51 1.89
CA PHE A 262 7.79 -28.93 2.86
C PHE A 262 9.12 -29.71 2.91
N GLY A 263 10.25 -29.04 2.66
CA GLY A 263 11.59 -29.63 2.74
C GLY A 263 12.23 -30.09 1.41
N GLU A 264 11.66 -29.74 0.25
CA GLU A 264 12.24 -30.03 -1.08
C GLU A 264 12.56 -28.79 -1.94
N LEU A 265 12.59 -27.60 -1.35
CA LEU A 265 12.76 -26.33 -2.08
C LEU A 265 14.06 -26.26 -2.89
N SER A 266 15.23 -26.46 -2.28
CA SER A 266 16.53 -26.34 -2.97
C SER A 266 16.77 -27.38 -4.05
N LYS A 267 16.10 -28.54 -3.97
CA LYS A 267 16.23 -29.63 -4.97
C LYS A 267 15.38 -29.40 -6.21
N LYS A 268 14.34 -28.56 -6.12
CA LYS A 268 13.36 -28.34 -7.19
C LYS A 268 13.43 -26.96 -7.83
N TYR A 269 14.12 -26.00 -7.20
CA TYR A 269 14.20 -24.63 -7.68
C TYR A 269 15.64 -24.26 -8.05
N SER A 270 15.87 -24.00 -9.35
CA SER A 270 17.01 -23.20 -9.77
C SER A 270 16.79 -21.76 -9.31
N SER A 271 17.88 -21.06 -8.97
CA SER A 271 17.94 -19.66 -8.51
C SER A 271 17.39 -18.62 -9.51
N ASP A 272 16.66 -19.05 -10.53
CA ASP A 272 16.07 -18.23 -11.60
C ASP A 272 14.62 -17.88 -11.23
N THR A 273 14.43 -17.40 -9.99
CA THR A 273 13.12 -17.15 -9.37
C THR A 273 12.39 -15.96 -9.97
N GLY A 274 12.98 -15.27 -10.96
CA GLY A 274 12.45 -14.00 -11.45
C GLY A 274 12.35 -12.94 -10.36
N LEU A 275 13.00 -13.14 -9.20
CA LEU A 275 13.19 -12.14 -8.16
C LEU A 275 14.06 -11.06 -8.77
N LYS A 276 13.45 -9.91 -9.07
CA LYS A 276 14.15 -8.83 -9.73
C LYS A 276 14.90 -8.02 -8.69
N GLU A 277 16.06 -7.51 -9.07
CA GLU A 277 17.05 -6.91 -8.17
C GLU A 277 16.61 -5.59 -7.51
N LYS A 278 15.43 -5.07 -7.84
CA LYS A 278 14.89 -3.81 -7.33
C LYS A 278 13.60 -4.04 -6.57
N VAL A 279 13.57 -3.62 -5.31
CA VAL A 279 12.36 -3.44 -4.50
C VAL A 279 12.02 -1.96 -4.52
N VAL A 280 10.81 -1.61 -4.97
CA VAL A 280 10.32 -0.23 -4.86
C VAL A 280 9.72 -0.08 -3.48
N GLY A 281 10.26 0.86 -2.69
CA GLY A 281 9.91 1.08 -1.30
C GLY A 281 8.41 1.21 -1.02
N GLY A 282 7.93 0.49 0.00
CA GLY A 282 6.51 0.35 0.33
C GLY A 282 6.13 0.94 1.70
N PHE A 283 5.10 0.39 2.34
CA PHE A 283 4.71 0.81 3.70
C PHE A 283 5.84 0.58 4.71
N HIS A 284 6.70 -0.42 4.48
CA HIS A 284 7.93 -0.66 5.25
C HIS A 284 8.87 0.55 5.25
N ASP A 285 9.09 1.19 4.09
CA ASP A 285 9.96 2.37 3.95
C ASP A 285 9.38 3.58 4.67
N LEU A 286 8.05 3.75 4.66
CA LEU A 286 7.39 4.78 5.44
C LEU A 286 7.67 4.59 6.94
N ILE A 287 7.52 3.37 7.46
CA ILE A 287 7.86 3.08 8.86
C ILE A 287 9.37 3.27 9.11
N GLY A 288 10.21 2.88 8.16
CA GLY A 288 11.66 3.13 8.19
C GLY A 288 11.99 4.61 8.31
N ASP A 289 11.44 5.47 7.44
CA ASP A 289 11.62 6.93 7.46
C ASP A 289 11.18 7.55 8.78
N LEU A 290 10.03 7.12 9.30
CA LEU A 290 9.51 7.61 10.58
C LEU A 290 10.40 7.20 11.77
N THR A 291 11.14 6.09 11.66
CA THR A 291 11.98 5.54 12.74
C THR A 291 13.49 5.82 12.61
N LYS A 292 13.92 6.53 11.55
CA LYS A 292 15.35 6.86 11.29
C LYS A 292 16.02 7.70 12.39
N ASN A 293 15.27 8.34 13.29
CA ASN A 293 15.78 9.25 14.33
C ASN A 293 16.04 8.62 15.72
N GLY A 294 16.10 7.29 15.83
CA GLY A 294 16.45 6.59 17.06
C GLY A 294 15.24 6.18 17.91
N ALA A 295 15.43 5.20 18.79
CA ALA A 295 14.37 4.44 19.47
C ALA A 295 13.34 5.26 20.28
N SER A 296 13.63 6.53 20.63
CA SER A 296 12.67 7.45 21.25
C SER A 296 11.56 7.92 20.30
N THR A 297 11.74 7.79 18.99
CA THR A 297 10.74 8.15 17.96
C THR A 297 9.85 7.00 17.52
N ALA A 298 10.14 5.74 17.90
CA ALA A 298 9.25 4.61 17.62
C ALA A 298 7.93 4.73 18.41
N VAL A 299 7.98 5.29 19.63
CA VAL A 299 6.79 5.66 20.40
C VAL A 299 6.07 6.84 19.77
N GLU A 300 6.77 7.86 19.28
CA GLU A 300 6.17 8.98 18.53
C GLU A 300 5.59 8.55 17.16
N THR A 301 6.12 7.49 16.55
CA THR A 301 5.64 6.88 15.30
C THR A 301 4.41 6.02 15.56
N ALA A 302 4.42 5.23 16.63
CA ALA A 302 3.23 4.54 17.13
C ALA A 302 2.15 5.55 17.54
N GLU A 303 2.51 6.67 18.17
CA GLU A 303 1.63 7.80 18.43
C GLU A 303 1.18 8.45 17.12
N GLY A 304 2.04 8.63 16.12
CA GLY A 304 1.68 9.14 14.79
C GLY A 304 0.68 8.23 14.05
N LEU A 305 0.85 6.92 14.16
CA LEU A 305 -0.11 5.90 13.70
C LEU A 305 -1.41 5.95 14.50
N VAL A 306 -1.35 6.03 15.83
CA VAL A 306 -2.52 6.21 16.71
C VAL A 306 -3.24 7.54 16.45
N ILE A 307 -2.52 8.59 16.06
CA ILE A 307 -3.03 9.90 15.66
C ILE A 307 -3.65 9.84 14.26
N MET A 308 -3.05 9.10 13.30
CA MET A 308 -3.67 8.77 12.00
C MET A 308 -4.98 7.99 12.18
N LEU A 309 -5.04 7.14 13.20
CA LEU A 309 -6.24 6.39 13.61
C LEU A 309 -7.24 7.26 14.40
N ASN A 310 -6.92 8.52 14.71
CA ASN A 310 -7.78 9.40 15.50
C ASN A 310 -8.71 10.25 14.60
N LYS A 311 -9.99 10.25 14.95
CA LYS A 311 -11.16 10.51 14.07
C LYS A 311 -11.40 11.97 13.66
N GLN A 312 -10.48 12.90 13.93
CA GLN A 312 -10.75 14.34 13.76
C GLN A 312 -10.13 14.91 12.49
N LYS A 313 -10.95 15.56 11.65
CA LYS A 313 -10.53 16.22 10.40
C LYS A 313 -9.30 17.13 10.58
N LYS A 314 -9.31 17.99 11.61
CA LYS A 314 -8.20 18.91 11.93
C LYS A 314 -6.89 18.19 12.30
N VAL A 315 -6.99 17.04 12.96
CA VAL A 315 -5.82 16.19 13.26
C VAL A 315 -5.29 15.58 11.97
N SER A 316 -6.17 15.10 11.08
CA SER A 316 -5.76 14.52 9.80
C SER A 316 -5.04 15.53 8.88
N GLU A 317 -5.48 16.78 8.84
CA GLU A 317 -4.81 17.85 8.06
C GLU A 317 -3.42 18.17 8.62
N THR A 318 -3.29 18.20 9.95
CA THR A 318 -2.00 18.42 10.63
C THR A 318 -1.01 17.27 10.33
N VAL A 319 -1.49 16.03 10.40
CA VAL A 319 -0.67 14.84 10.08
C VAL A 319 -0.29 14.82 8.60
N GLN A 320 -1.21 15.18 7.71
CA GLN A 320 -0.94 15.28 6.27
C GLN A 320 0.16 16.29 5.96
N SER A 321 0.12 17.48 6.57
CA SER A 321 1.19 18.49 6.43
C SER A 321 2.52 17.95 6.94
N ALA A 322 2.54 17.38 8.15
CA ALA A 322 3.75 16.83 8.75
C ALA A 322 4.34 15.68 7.91
N LEU A 323 3.49 14.81 7.35
CA LEU A 323 3.91 13.73 6.47
C LEU A 323 4.51 14.28 5.17
N ASN A 324 3.88 15.28 4.56
CA ASN A 324 4.37 15.87 3.32
C ASN A 324 5.69 16.68 3.50
N GLU A 325 5.90 17.25 4.68
CA GLU A 325 7.10 18.01 5.06
C GLU A 325 8.28 17.11 5.50
N LYS A 326 8.01 16.05 6.27
CA LYS A 326 9.05 15.24 6.93
C LYS A 326 9.46 13.99 6.15
N VAL A 327 8.60 13.49 5.27
CA VAL A 327 8.87 12.28 4.48
C VAL A 327 9.44 12.69 3.12
N GLU A 328 10.72 12.36 2.92
CA GLU A 328 11.45 12.74 1.69
C GLU A 328 10.93 11.95 0.47
N SER A 329 10.70 10.66 0.65
CA SER A 329 10.26 9.77 -0.43
C SER A 329 8.83 10.09 -0.89
N ARG A 330 8.66 10.30 -2.21
CA ARG A 330 7.34 10.50 -2.83
C ARG A 330 6.44 9.26 -2.69
N ASN A 331 7.01 8.06 -2.71
CA ASN A 331 6.30 6.80 -2.49
C ASN A 331 5.74 6.71 -1.07
N ASN A 332 6.57 7.07 -0.08
CA ASN A 332 6.19 7.01 1.33
C ASN A 332 5.11 8.06 1.65
N ARG A 333 5.17 9.22 0.99
CA ARG A 333 4.08 10.20 1.04
C ARG A 333 2.79 9.68 0.40
N LEU A 334 2.86 8.97 -0.73
CA LEU A 334 1.65 8.40 -1.35
C LEU A 334 0.97 7.39 -0.43
N ILE A 335 1.71 6.42 0.10
CA ILE A 335 1.11 5.39 0.95
C ILE A 335 0.58 5.98 2.26
N GLY A 336 1.30 6.92 2.87
CA GLY A 336 0.82 7.60 4.08
C GLY A 336 -0.43 8.45 3.85
N ASN A 337 -0.50 9.17 2.72
CA ASN A 337 -1.70 9.91 2.33
C ASN A 337 -2.88 8.97 2.00
N LEU A 338 -2.62 7.83 1.35
CA LEU A 338 -3.64 6.82 1.08
C LEU A 338 -4.24 6.31 2.40
N VAL A 339 -3.40 5.88 3.34
CA VAL A 339 -3.83 5.39 4.66
C VAL A 339 -4.59 6.45 5.44
N LEU A 340 -4.08 7.69 5.48
CA LEU A 340 -4.76 8.80 6.13
C LEU A 340 -6.15 9.04 5.54
N ASN A 341 -6.26 9.09 4.21
CA ASN A 341 -7.55 9.30 3.53
C ASN A 341 -8.51 8.13 3.76
N LEU A 342 -8.02 6.89 3.77
CA LEU A 342 -8.81 5.69 4.08
C LEU A 342 -9.38 5.71 5.50
N LEU A 343 -8.65 6.28 6.47
CA LEU A 343 -9.06 6.33 7.88
C LEU A 343 -9.95 7.53 8.24
N ARG A 344 -10.01 8.57 7.40
CA ARG A 344 -10.89 9.73 7.60
C ARG A 344 -12.35 9.28 7.82
N GLN A 345 -13.07 10.03 8.65
CA GLN A 345 -14.48 9.79 8.97
C GLN A 345 -15.37 10.73 8.14
N ASP A 346 -15.13 10.78 6.83
CA ASP A 346 -15.95 11.48 5.86
C ASP A 346 -16.65 10.49 4.92
N ASP A 347 -17.52 10.98 4.05
CA ASP A 347 -18.28 10.17 3.10
C ASP A 347 -17.60 10.07 1.72
N ALA A 348 -16.27 10.25 1.69
CA ALA A 348 -15.49 10.06 0.47
C ALA A 348 -15.49 8.58 0.06
N SER A 349 -15.83 8.33 -1.21
CA SER A 349 -15.66 7.06 -1.89
C SER A 349 -14.18 6.70 -2.06
N PHE A 350 -13.89 5.44 -2.34
CA PHE A 350 -12.54 4.94 -2.61
C PHE A 350 -11.91 5.65 -3.80
N ALA A 351 -12.68 5.95 -4.86
CA ALA A 351 -12.19 6.71 -6.00
C ALA A 351 -11.80 8.15 -5.61
N GLU A 352 -12.59 8.82 -4.77
CA GLU A 352 -12.24 10.14 -4.22
C GLU A 352 -10.99 10.08 -3.34
N ILE A 353 -10.85 9.01 -2.53
CA ILE A 353 -9.68 8.78 -1.68
C ILE A 353 -8.40 8.64 -2.51
N VAL A 354 -8.45 7.87 -3.59
CA VAL A 354 -7.33 7.71 -4.53
C VAL A 354 -6.98 9.06 -5.15
N LEU A 355 -7.96 9.79 -5.69
CA LEU A 355 -7.73 11.10 -6.29
C LEU A 355 -7.16 12.13 -5.30
N ASN A 356 -7.69 12.18 -4.08
CA ASN A 356 -7.19 13.06 -3.03
C ASN A 356 -5.76 12.71 -2.61
N THR A 357 -5.39 11.44 -2.67
CA THR A 357 -4.03 10.97 -2.43
C THR A 357 -3.08 11.47 -3.52
N GLU A 358 -3.49 11.39 -4.79
CA GLU A 358 -2.69 11.91 -5.91
C GLU A 358 -2.47 13.42 -5.78
N LYS A 359 -3.53 14.18 -5.49
CA LYS A 359 -3.48 15.63 -5.25
C LYS A 359 -2.55 16.03 -4.11
N ALA A 360 -2.59 15.31 -2.99
CA ALA A 360 -1.77 15.60 -1.83
C ALA A 360 -0.27 15.50 -2.11
N VAL A 361 0.14 14.58 -3.00
CA VAL A 361 1.55 14.35 -3.32
C VAL A 361 2.03 15.17 -4.51
N GLN A 362 1.16 15.42 -5.49
CA GLN A 362 1.49 16.25 -6.65
C GLN A 362 1.59 17.75 -6.29
N GLY A 363 0.79 18.25 -5.34
CA GLY A 363 0.86 19.65 -4.89
C GLY A 363 0.74 20.64 -6.07
N SER A 364 1.76 21.48 -6.27
CA SER A 364 1.86 22.42 -7.40
C SER A 364 2.67 21.88 -8.59
N MET A 365 3.07 20.62 -8.58
CA MET A 365 3.95 20.00 -9.58
C MET A 365 3.18 19.35 -10.74
N TRP A 366 1.87 19.57 -10.83
CA TRP A 366 1.08 19.09 -11.95
C TRP A 366 1.52 19.75 -13.26
N ASN A 367 1.79 18.94 -14.28
CA ASN A 367 1.72 19.45 -15.66
C ASN A 367 0.23 19.60 -16.05
N ASP A 368 -0.04 20.39 -17.09
CA ASP A 368 -1.41 20.68 -17.51
C ASP A 368 -2.19 19.42 -17.93
N GLU A 369 -1.51 18.42 -18.48
CA GLU A 369 -2.14 17.16 -18.92
C GLU A 369 -2.62 16.32 -17.72
N ASP A 370 -1.76 16.12 -16.72
CA ASP A 370 -2.08 15.36 -15.52
C ASP A 370 -3.10 16.12 -14.67
N ARG A 371 -3.01 17.46 -14.61
CA ARG A 371 -4.03 18.30 -13.97
C ARG A 371 -5.39 18.13 -14.63
N LEU A 372 -5.42 18.16 -15.97
CA LEU A 372 -6.66 17.95 -16.73
C LEU A 372 -7.24 16.55 -16.49
N LYS A 373 -6.41 15.50 -16.44
CA LYS A 373 -6.86 14.14 -16.08
C LYS A 373 -7.48 14.12 -14.67
N ALA A 374 -6.82 14.73 -13.69
CA ALA A 374 -7.31 14.80 -12.31
C ALA A 374 -8.66 15.52 -12.21
N LEU A 375 -8.81 16.65 -12.92
CA LEU A 375 -10.04 17.43 -12.93
C LEU A 375 -11.19 16.70 -13.60
N LYS A 376 -10.93 15.97 -14.69
CA LYS A 376 -11.97 15.14 -15.34
C LYS A 376 -12.48 14.04 -14.41
N ILE A 377 -11.59 13.39 -13.66
CA ILE A 377 -11.99 12.39 -12.66
C ILE A 377 -12.77 13.07 -11.51
N GLU A 378 -12.33 14.24 -11.06
CA GLU A 378 -13.04 15.01 -10.04
C GLU A 378 -14.45 15.40 -10.49
N GLU A 379 -14.60 15.85 -11.73
CA GLU A 379 -15.88 16.20 -12.35
C GLU A 379 -16.83 15.01 -12.34
N GLU A 380 -16.39 13.84 -12.81
CA GLU A 380 -17.22 12.64 -12.85
C GLU A 380 -17.70 12.21 -11.45
N LEU A 381 -16.83 12.35 -10.44
CA LEU A 381 -17.16 12.04 -9.04
C LEU A 381 -18.12 13.07 -8.43
N LEU A 382 -17.88 14.36 -8.68
CA LEU A 382 -18.73 15.44 -8.19
C LEU A 382 -20.12 15.40 -8.83
N ALA A 383 -20.21 15.13 -10.13
CA ALA A 383 -21.48 15.02 -10.86
C ALA A 383 -22.38 13.94 -10.23
N LYS A 384 -21.82 12.77 -9.91
CA LYS A 384 -22.56 11.69 -9.21
C LYS A 384 -23.05 12.13 -7.83
N ARG A 385 -22.18 12.77 -7.03
CA ARG A 385 -22.55 13.25 -5.68
C ARG A 385 -23.59 14.36 -5.73
N GLU A 386 -23.47 15.27 -6.69
CA GLU A 386 -24.45 16.33 -6.92
C GLU A 386 -25.82 15.72 -7.24
N GLU A 387 -25.88 14.75 -8.17
CA GLU A 387 -27.12 14.07 -8.54
C GLU A 387 -27.76 13.35 -7.34
N GLU A 388 -26.96 12.62 -6.56
CA GLU A 388 -27.44 11.95 -5.35
C GLU A 388 -27.95 12.93 -4.29
N ALA A 389 -27.23 14.03 -4.07
CA ALA A 389 -27.63 15.07 -3.12
C ALA A 389 -28.91 15.77 -3.57
N LYS A 390 -29.03 16.07 -4.86
CA LYS A 390 -30.25 16.62 -5.46
C LYS A 390 -31.44 15.67 -5.28
N LYS A 391 -31.24 14.39 -5.56
CA LYS A 391 -32.29 13.37 -5.38
C LYS A 391 -32.72 13.25 -3.91
N LYS A 392 -31.77 13.24 -2.97
CA LYS A 392 -32.07 13.23 -1.52
C LYS A 392 -32.87 14.47 -1.11
N TRP A 393 -32.48 15.62 -1.63
CA TRP A 393 -33.17 16.88 -1.39
C TRP A 393 -34.61 16.88 -1.94
N GLU A 394 -34.80 16.50 -3.20
CA GLU A 394 -36.11 16.50 -3.88
C GLU A 394 -37.06 15.43 -3.35
N SER A 395 -36.52 14.31 -2.85
CA SER A 395 -37.30 13.22 -2.25
C SER A 395 -37.45 13.31 -0.73
N ARG A 396 -37.11 14.47 -0.13
CA ARG A 396 -37.13 14.63 1.34
C ARG A 396 -38.53 14.33 1.91
N PRO A 397 -38.64 13.52 2.98
CA PRO A 397 -39.94 13.27 3.60
C PRO A 397 -40.46 14.53 4.28
N TRP A 398 -41.73 14.89 4.02
CA TRP A 398 -42.37 16.07 4.62
C TRP A 398 -42.40 16.05 6.16
N TRP A 399 -42.33 14.87 6.76
CA TRP A 399 -42.34 14.68 8.21
C TRP A 399 -40.95 14.85 8.84
N ASN A 400 -39.87 14.94 8.06
CA ASN A 400 -38.53 15.20 8.59
C ASN A 400 -38.34 16.71 8.80
N LEU A 401 -38.97 17.22 9.86
CA LEU A 401 -39.01 18.63 10.20
C LEU A 401 -37.62 19.25 10.37
N TRP A 402 -36.64 18.47 10.84
CA TRP A 402 -35.26 18.97 10.99
C TRP A 402 -34.65 19.39 9.65
N LEU A 403 -34.82 18.59 8.58
CA LEU A 403 -34.34 18.96 7.24
C LEU A 403 -35.11 20.15 6.65
N LEU A 404 -36.41 20.26 6.93
CA LEU A 404 -37.21 21.40 6.48
C LEU A 404 -36.81 22.72 7.14
N ILE A 405 -36.46 22.68 8.43
CA ILE A 405 -36.03 23.85 9.19
C ILE A 405 -34.60 24.25 8.80
N THR A 406 -33.69 23.28 8.70
CA THR A 406 -32.26 23.55 8.50
C THR A 406 -31.86 23.69 7.03
N ASN A 407 -32.63 23.12 6.11
CA ASN A 407 -32.26 22.96 4.70
C ASN A 407 -30.88 22.33 4.49
N ALA A 408 -30.43 21.49 5.44
CA ALA A 408 -29.10 20.90 5.41
C ALA A 408 -28.83 20.12 4.12
N ASP A 409 -29.81 19.35 3.63
CA ASP A 409 -29.75 18.59 2.38
C ASP A 409 -29.67 19.47 1.12
N GLN A 410 -30.47 20.54 1.06
CA GLN A 410 -30.41 21.52 -0.02
C GLN A 410 -29.06 22.25 -0.03
N ASN A 411 -28.56 22.63 1.15
CA ASN A 411 -27.26 23.28 1.27
C ASN A 411 -26.13 22.34 0.82
N THR A 412 -26.20 21.04 1.15
CA THR A 412 -25.27 20.03 0.62
C THR A 412 -25.31 19.98 -0.91
N TYR A 413 -26.49 19.91 -1.53
CA TYR A 413 -26.63 19.94 -2.99
C TYR A 413 -26.03 21.21 -3.60
N LEU A 414 -26.39 22.40 -3.09
CA LEU A 414 -25.89 23.67 -3.63
C LEU A 414 -24.37 23.81 -3.48
N THR A 415 -23.79 23.29 -2.40
CA THR A 415 -22.33 23.28 -2.19
C THR A 415 -21.64 22.38 -3.21
N LEU A 416 -22.18 21.18 -3.45
CA LEU A 416 -21.64 20.25 -4.44
C LEU A 416 -21.72 20.83 -5.85
N LYS A 417 -22.88 21.42 -6.21
CA LYS A 417 -23.09 22.07 -7.50
C LYS A 417 -22.09 23.21 -7.73
N ALA A 418 -21.92 24.11 -6.74
CA ALA A 418 -20.98 25.22 -6.88
C ALA A 418 -19.54 24.71 -7.09
N ARG A 419 -19.15 23.63 -6.42
CA ARG A 419 -17.83 23.00 -6.63
C ARG A 419 -17.72 22.37 -8.02
N HIS A 420 -18.77 21.70 -8.48
CA HIS A 420 -18.82 21.11 -9.82
C HIS A 420 -18.69 22.17 -10.92
N ASP A 421 -19.41 23.29 -10.80
CA ASP A 421 -19.33 24.42 -11.73
C ASP A 421 -17.89 24.99 -11.81
N VAL A 422 -17.19 25.10 -10.68
CA VAL A 422 -15.78 25.54 -10.62
C VAL A 422 -14.84 24.57 -11.35
N VAL A 423 -15.03 23.26 -11.15
CA VAL A 423 -14.20 22.24 -11.82
C VAL A 423 -14.42 22.26 -13.33
N LEU A 424 -15.67 22.43 -13.79
CA LEU A 424 -15.99 22.56 -15.21
C LEU A 424 -15.32 23.80 -15.83
N GLU A 425 -15.30 24.92 -15.12
CA GLU A 425 -14.61 26.12 -15.57
C GLU A 425 -13.09 25.89 -15.70
N GLU A 426 -12.48 25.21 -14.72
CA GLU A 426 -11.04 24.91 -14.73
C GLU A 426 -10.66 23.95 -15.88
N ILE A 427 -11.49 22.94 -16.15
CA ILE A 427 -11.34 22.06 -17.32
C ILE A 427 -11.36 22.87 -18.62
N ALA A 428 -12.36 23.75 -18.78
CA ALA A 428 -12.51 24.57 -19.98
C ALA A 428 -11.30 25.51 -20.19
N GLN A 429 -10.75 26.06 -19.11
CA GLN A 429 -9.54 26.89 -19.17
C GLN A 429 -8.32 26.10 -19.67
N LEU A 430 -8.08 24.90 -19.13
CA LEU A 430 -6.94 24.06 -19.53
C LEU A 430 -7.09 23.50 -20.95
N GLU A 431 -8.30 23.13 -21.37
CA GLU A 431 -8.56 22.67 -22.74
C GLU A 431 -8.42 23.83 -23.75
N GLY A 432 -8.79 25.06 -23.34
CA GLY A 432 -8.65 26.29 -24.11
C GLY A 432 -7.19 26.73 -24.29
N THR A 433 -6.33 26.58 -23.29
CA THR A 433 -4.88 26.86 -23.40
C THR A 433 -4.14 25.82 -24.21
N SER A 434 -4.59 24.55 -24.20
CA SER A 434 -4.01 23.45 -25.00
C SER A 434 -4.08 23.67 -26.51
N HIS A 435 -5.02 24.51 -26.98
CA HIS A 435 -5.18 24.86 -28.40
C HIS A 435 -4.41 26.13 -28.80
N ALA A 436 -3.80 26.85 -27.85
CA ALA A 436 -3.08 28.10 -28.09
C ALA A 436 -1.56 27.89 -28.09
N GLY A 437 -1.07 26.99 -28.95
CA GLY A 437 0.36 26.80 -29.18
C GLY A 437 1.01 27.95 -29.95
N SER A 438 1.60 28.89 -29.20
CA SER A 438 2.61 29.94 -29.54
C SER A 438 2.19 31.26 -30.23
N PRO A 439 2.87 32.39 -29.92
CA PRO A 439 3.23 32.92 -28.60
C PRO A 439 2.77 34.40 -28.42
N GLY A 440 2.59 34.85 -27.17
CA GLY A 440 2.57 36.29 -26.87
C GLY A 440 1.85 36.75 -25.62
N VAL A 441 2.64 37.14 -24.61
CA VAL A 441 2.41 38.26 -23.66
C VAL A 441 1.42 38.07 -22.48
N SER A 442 2.06 37.83 -21.34
CA SER A 442 1.90 38.41 -19.98
C SER A 442 0.55 38.53 -19.25
N SER A 443 0.56 37.88 -18.08
CA SER A 443 0.21 38.39 -16.73
C SER A 443 -1.21 38.89 -16.45
N SER A 444 -1.95 38.12 -15.66
CA SER A 444 -2.57 38.59 -14.39
C SER A 444 -3.31 37.43 -13.70
N ALA A 445 -2.63 36.70 -12.82
CA ALA A 445 -3.20 35.66 -11.97
C ALA A 445 -2.91 35.98 -10.49
N GLU A 446 -3.36 37.13 -10.02
CA GLU A 446 -3.39 37.49 -8.59
C GLU A 446 -4.55 38.45 -8.34
N SER A 447 -5.78 37.96 -8.20
CA SER A 447 -6.84 38.71 -7.47
C SER A 447 -8.10 37.94 -7.07
N LEU A 448 -8.34 36.70 -7.54
CA LEU A 448 -9.65 36.05 -7.34
C LEU A 448 -9.79 35.15 -6.09
N THR A 449 -8.71 34.90 -5.34
CA THR A 449 -8.76 34.06 -4.12
C THR A 449 -9.28 34.80 -2.88
N GLY A 450 -9.41 36.13 -2.91
CA GLY A 450 -9.83 36.94 -1.76
C GLY A 450 -11.34 37.20 -1.62
N SER A 451 -12.13 37.02 -2.68
CA SER A 451 -13.55 37.39 -2.68
C SER A 451 -14.46 36.25 -2.19
N ALA A 452 -14.20 35.01 -2.60
CA ALA A 452 -15.02 33.85 -2.23
C ALA A 452 -14.90 33.47 -0.73
N ALA A 453 -13.74 33.75 -0.11
CA ALA A 453 -13.54 33.48 1.32
C ALA A 453 -14.30 34.44 2.24
N ARG A 454 -14.66 35.65 1.77
CA ARG A 454 -15.42 36.62 2.57
C ARG A 454 -16.92 36.31 2.59
N GLU A 455 -17.49 35.88 1.47
CA GLU A 455 -18.92 35.53 1.42
C GLU A 455 -19.25 34.26 2.21
N ALA A 456 -18.33 33.28 2.26
CA ALA A 456 -18.51 32.07 3.08
C ALA A 456 -18.39 32.33 4.59
N SER A 457 -17.59 33.32 5.00
CA SER A 457 -17.46 33.74 6.40
C SER A 457 -18.72 34.45 6.92
N ASP A 458 -19.35 35.27 6.07
CA ASP A 458 -20.54 36.05 6.45
C ASP A 458 -21.81 35.19 6.50
N ALA A 459 -21.89 34.12 5.70
CA ALA A 459 -22.95 33.12 5.82
C ALA A 459 -22.87 32.34 7.14
N ASN A 460 -21.66 32.06 7.64
CA ASN A 460 -21.44 31.26 8.85
C ASN A 460 -21.63 32.08 10.15
N SER A 461 -21.42 33.40 10.11
CA SER A 461 -21.72 34.29 11.26
C SER A 461 -23.23 34.48 11.46
N THR A 462 -23.98 34.48 10.36
CA THR A 462 -25.45 34.57 10.37
C THR A 462 -26.11 33.30 10.91
N LEU A 463 -25.53 32.11 10.67
CA LEU A 463 -26.03 30.84 11.20
C LEU A 463 -25.84 30.71 12.72
N ASN A 464 -24.72 31.23 13.25
CA ASN A 464 -24.40 31.16 14.68
C ASN A 464 -25.18 32.16 15.55
N SER A 465 -25.73 33.22 14.96
CA SER A 465 -26.59 34.17 15.69
C SER A 465 -28.02 33.66 15.85
N VAL A 466 -28.48 32.79 14.96
CA VAL A 466 -29.82 32.16 15.00
C VAL A 466 -29.87 30.94 15.93
N LEU A 467 -28.74 30.25 16.14
CA LEU A 467 -28.66 29.08 17.04
C LEU A 467 -28.39 29.43 18.52
N ASN A 468 -28.11 30.70 18.83
CA ASN A 468 -27.86 31.20 20.20
C ASN A 468 -28.96 32.15 20.73
N GLN A 469 -30.13 32.15 20.10
CA GLN A 469 -31.40 32.67 20.65
C GLN A 469 -32.37 31.50 20.84
#